data_AF-A0A965QMH3-F1
#
_entry.id   AF-A0A965QMH3-F1
#
_cell.length_a   1.000
_cell.length_b   1.000
_cell.length_c   1.000
_cell.angle_alpha   90.00
_cell.angle_beta   90.00
_cell.angle_gamma   90.00
#
_symmetry.space_group_name_H-M   'P 1'
#
loop_
_entity.id
_entity.type
_entity.pdbx_description
1 polymer ?
#
loop_
_entity_poly.entity_id
_entity_poly.type
_entity_poly.pdbx_seq_one_letter_code
_entity_poly.pdbx_strand_id
1 'polypeptide(L)'
;MRIVSTLVLSTVSASAFAAPFTFKGSDTLAGLMTDAIQAAGLQDELQYAGGGSGKGEEALVAGQQGIAPMSREMKKEATAKAVAAGINPVAHPIALDGIGIF
;
A
#
# COMPACT_ATOMS: atom_id res chain seq x y z
N MET A 1 16.36 57.07 24.93
CA MET A 1 16.18 55.77 25.61
C MET A 1 15.30 54.90 24.74
N ARG A 2 15.88 54.00 23.94
CA ARG A 2 15.14 53.03 23.10
C ARG A 2 15.63 51.64 23.48
N ILE A 3 14.80 50.92 24.23
CA ILE A 3 15.06 49.56 24.69
C ILE A 3 14.81 48.65 23.47
N VAL A 4 15.88 48.12 22.89
CA VAL A 4 15.81 47.13 21.81
C VAL A 4 15.59 45.77 22.47
N SER A 5 14.37 45.27 22.40
CA SER A 5 13.97 43.96 22.93
C SER A 5 14.39 42.87 21.94
N THR A 6 15.37 42.06 22.31
CA THR A 6 15.89 40.95 21.48
C THR A 6 14.96 39.74 21.63
N LEU A 7 14.16 39.45 20.60
CA LEU A 7 13.32 38.25 20.52
C LEU A 7 14.21 37.04 20.19
N VAL A 8 14.45 36.18 21.19
CA VAL A 8 15.14 34.90 21.01
C VAL A 8 14.15 33.89 20.43
N LEU A 9 14.31 33.57 19.15
CA LEU A 9 13.53 32.53 18.47
C LEU A 9 14.21 31.17 18.69
N SER A 10 13.81 30.44 19.72
CA SER A 10 14.23 29.06 19.97
C SER A 10 13.60 28.13 18.94
N THR A 11 14.40 27.55 18.04
CA THR A 11 13.95 26.55 17.07
C THR A 11 13.71 25.22 17.77
N VAL A 12 12.44 24.86 18.00
CA VAL A 12 12.06 23.51 18.39
C VAL A 12 12.04 22.65 17.13
N SER A 13 13.00 21.74 16.99
CA SER A 13 12.99 20.73 15.94
C SER A 13 11.89 19.71 16.25
N ALA A 14 10.79 19.74 15.51
CA ALA A 14 9.79 18.67 15.54
C ALA A 14 10.29 17.49 14.69
N SER A 15 10.33 16.30 15.28
CA SER A 15 10.54 15.05 14.55
C SER A 15 9.30 14.75 13.70
N ALA A 16 9.46 14.68 12.38
CA ALA A 16 8.42 14.26 11.47
C ALA A 16 8.33 12.73 11.47
N PHE A 17 7.18 12.19 11.86
CA PHE A 17 6.85 10.78 11.62
C PHE A 17 6.47 10.61 10.15
N ALA A 18 7.12 9.69 9.44
CA ALA A 18 6.74 9.33 8.09
C ALA A 18 5.39 8.61 8.13
N ALA A 19 4.48 8.96 7.22
CA ALA A 19 3.22 8.24 7.08
C ALA A 19 3.48 6.83 6.49
N PRO A 20 2.69 5.82 6.89
CA PRO A 20 2.83 4.48 6.35
C PRO A 20 2.55 4.48 4.84
N PHE A 21 3.24 3.62 4.11
CA PHE A 21 2.98 3.41 2.69
C PHE A 21 1.66 2.64 2.52
N THR A 22 0.72 3.27 1.83
CA THR A 22 -0.60 2.70 1.59
C THR A 22 -0.66 2.00 0.23
N PHE A 23 -1.09 0.74 0.20
CA PHE A 23 -1.23 -0.05 -1.03
C PHE A 23 -2.63 -0.64 -1.19
N LYS A 24 -2.98 -0.97 -2.44
CA LYS A 24 -4.34 -1.33 -2.88
C LYS A 24 -4.42 -2.81 -3.28
N GLY A 25 -5.62 -3.37 -3.19
CA GLY A 25 -5.89 -4.76 -3.57
C GLY A 25 -7.34 -5.18 -3.35
N SER A 26 -7.61 -6.48 -3.42
CA SER A 26 -8.95 -7.06 -3.17
C SER A 26 -9.53 -6.68 -1.80
N ASP A 27 -10.79 -6.26 -1.78
CA ASP A 27 -11.52 -6.02 -0.53
C ASP A 27 -11.76 -7.31 0.26
N THR A 28 -11.90 -8.45 -0.44
CA THR A 28 -12.05 -9.77 0.21
C THR A 28 -10.84 -10.18 1.04
N LEU A 29 -9.67 -9.56 0.78
CA LEU A 29 -8.43 -9.84 1.49
C LEU A 29 -8.11 -8.80 2.58
N ALA A 30 -8.98 -7.82 2.83
CA ALA A 30 -8.67 -6.72 3.74
C ALA A 30 -8.31 -7.16 5.16
N GLY A 31 -9.06 -8.11 5.73
CA GLY A 31 -8.75 -8.69 7.03
C GLY A 31 -7.39 -9.41 6.99
N LEU A 32 -7.24 -10.36 6.07
CA LEU A 32 -6.02 -11.18 5.95
C LEU A 32 -4.76 -10.33 5.77
N MET A 33 -4.79 -9.31 4.92
CA MET A 33 -3.62 -8.46 4.68
C MET A 33 -3.31 -7.57 5.88
N THR A 34 -4.33 -7.08 6.59
CA THR A 34 -4.14 -6.29 7.82
C THR A 34 -3.51 -7.14 8.92
N ASP A 35 -4.01 -8.36 9.11
CA ASP A 35 -3.47 -9.32 10.07
C ASP A 35 -2.03 -9.70 9.72
N ALA A 36 -1.72 -9.90 8.44
CA ALA A 36 -0.37 -10.20 7.97
C ALA A 36 0.61 -9.04 8.22
N ILE A 37 0.19 -7.80 7.99
CA ILE A 37 0.99 -6.59 8.29
C ILE A 37 1.30 -6.52 9.79
N GLN A 38 0.29 -6.75 10.63
CA GLN A 38 0.46 -6.74 12.08
C GLN A 38 1.36 -7.88 12.57
N ALA A 39 1.17 -9.09 12.04
CA ALA A 39 2.00 -10.25 12.37
C ALA A 39 3.47 -10.06 11.95
N ALA A 40 3.71 -9.30 10.88
CA ALA A 40 5.04 -8.91 10.44
C ALA A 40 5.65 -7.74 11.26
N GLY A 41 4.87 -7.10 12.13
CA GLY A 41 5.29 -5.92 12.90
C GLY A 41 5.42 -4.64 12.07
N LEU A 42 4.78 -4.58 10.90
CA LEU A 42 4.91 -3.50 9.91
C LEU A 42 3.77 -2.48 9.96
N GLN A 43 2.97 -2.45 11.03
CA GLN A 43 1.79 -1.56 11.13
C GLN A 43 2.10 -0.06 11.03
N ASP A 44 3.33 0.35 11.36
CA ASP A 44 3.77 1.75 11.26
C ASP A 44 4.35 2.09 9.87
N GLU A 45 4.65 1.07 9.07
CA GLU A 45 5.29 1.20 7.75
C GLU A 45 4.34 0.95 6.59
N LEU A 46 3.37 0.05 6.76
CA LEU A 46 2.45 -0.40 5.73
C LEU A 46 1.00 -0.27 6.16
N GLN A 47 0.17 0.17 5.22
CA GLN A 47 -1.27 0.19 5.40
C GLN A 47 -1.96 -0.41 4.18
N TYR A 48 -2.88 -1.34 4.42
CA TYR A 48 -3.71 -1.90 3.37
C TYR A 48 -4.99 -1.08 3.19
N ALA A 49 -5.23 -0.55 1.98
CA ALA A 49 -6.43 0.24 1.68
C ALA A 49 -7.57 -0.54 1.03
N GLY A 50 -7.30 -1.70 0.42
CA GLY A 50 -8.28 -2.37 -0.44
C GLY A 50 -8.56 -1.60 -1.74
N GLY A 51 -9.82 -1.55 -2.17
CA GLY A 51 -10.29 -0.91 -3.41
C GLY A 51 -10.59 -1.88 -4.56
N GLY A 52 -10.58 -3.19 -4.29
CA GLY A 52 -10.83 -4.25 -5.25
C GLY A 52 -9.60 -4.65 -6.10
N SER A 53 -9.61 -5.90 -6.57
CA SER A 53 -8.52 -6.49 -7.36
C SER A 53 -8.15 -5.64 -8.60
N GLY A 54 -9.12 -5.00 -9.26
CA GLY A 54 -8.82 -4.12 -10.40
C GLY A 54 -7.88 -2.95 -10.03
N LYS A 55 -8.04 -2.36 -8.84
CA LYS A 55 -7.20 -1.25 -8.39
C LYS A 55 -5.81 -1.69 -7.97
N GLY A 56 -5.68 -2.89 -7.39
CA GLY A 56 -4.38 -3.51 -7.14
C GLY A 56 -3.62 -3.80 -8.45
N GLU A 57 -4.31 -4.35 -9.45
CA GLU A 57 -3.74 -4.60 -10.79
C GLU A 57 -3.27 -3.30 -11.46
N GLU A 58 -4.11 -2.27 -11.50
CA GLU A 58 -3.76 -0.96 -12.07
C GLU A 58 -2.53 -0.35 -11.39
N ALA A 59 -2.48 -0.37 -10.06
CA ALA A 59 -1.39 0.19 -9.28
C ALA A 59 -0.07 -0.59 -9.47
N LEU A 60 -0.13 -1.92 -9.56
CA LEU A 60 1.05 -2.75 -9.83
C LEU A 60 1.60 -2.48 -11.23
N VAL A 61 0.74 -2.45 -12.25
CA VAL A 61 1.13 -2.18 -13.65
C VAL A 61 1.72 -0.77 -13.78
N ALA A 62 1.21 0.20 -13.02
CA ALA A 62 1.73 1.56 -13.00
C ALA A 62 3.03 1.72 -12.19
N GLY A 63 3.53 0.65 -11.55
CA GLY A 63 4.73 0.70 -10.70
C GLY A 63 4.55 1.50 -9.40
N GLN A 64 3.30 1.73 -8.98
CA GLN A 64 2.98 2.49 -7.78
C GLN A 64 3.13 1.66 -6.50
N GLN A 65 3.04 0.33 -6.61
CA GLN A 65 3.21 -0.61 -5.52
C GLN A 65 3.94 -1.85 -6.01
N GLY A 66 4.70 -2.52 -5.13
CA GLY A 66 5.44 -3.74 -5.47
C GLY A 66 4.63 -5.04 -5.34
N ILE A 67 3.55 -5.00 -4.56
CA ILE A 67 2.65 -6.14 -4.33
C ILE A 67 1.21 -5.72 -4.58
N ALA A 68 0.39 -6.64 -5.10
CA ALA A 68 -1.05 -6.46 -5.26
C ALA A 68 -1.76 -7.70 -4.74
N PRO A 69 -2.44 -7.63 -3.58
CA PRO A 69 -3.30 -8.71 -3.11
C PRO A 69 -4.54 -8.82 -4.00
N MET A 70 -4.80 -10.00 -4.55
CA MET A 70 -5.81 -10.21 -5.57
C MET A 70 -6.65 -11.44 -5.24
N SER A 71 -7.97 -11.33 -5.40
CA SER A 71 -8.93 -12.45 -5.29
C SER A 71 -9.19 -13.15 -6.62
N ARG A 72 -8.52 -12.70 -7.68
CA ARG A 72 -8.62 -13.24 -9.04
C ARG A 72 -7.29 -13.10 -9.74
N GLU A 73 -7.12 -13.88 -10.80
CA GLU A 73 -5.95 -13.76 -11.67
C GLU A 73 -5.86 -12.37 -12.30
N MET A 74 -4.61 -11.93 -12.52
CA MET A 74 -4.32 -10.74 -13.30
C MET A 74 -4.75 -10.96 -14.74
N LYS A 75 -5.36 -9.95 -15.35
CA LYS A 75 -5.75 -10.01 -16.77
C LYS A 75 -4.52 -10.20 -17.65
N LYS A 76 -4.66 -10.95 -18.75
CA LYS A 76 -3.58 -11.18 -19.71
C LYS A 76 -3.08 -9.86 -20.29
N GLU A 77 -3.98 -8.94 -20.59
CA GLU A 77 -3.66 -7.61 -21.13
C GLU A 77 -2.90 -6.76 -20.10
N ALA A 78 -3.27 -6.85 -18.81
CA ALA A 78 -2.58 -6.15 -17.73
C ALA A 78 -1.17 -6.72 -17.51
N THR A 79 -1.02 -8.04 -17.55
CA THR A 79 0.27 -8.72 -17.45
C THR A 79 1.20 -8.30 -18.58
N ALA A 80 0.71 -8.29 -19.83
CA ALA A 80 1.48 -7.85 -20.98
C ALA A 80 1.95 -6.39 -20.85
N LYS A 81 1.08 -5.51 -20.32
CA LYS A 81 1.44 -4.10 -20.04
C LYS A 81 2.52 -3.98 -18.96
N ALA A 82 2.41 -4.74 -17.87
CA ALA A 82 3.42 -4.76 -16.82
C ALA A 82 4.79 -5.17 -17.38
N VAL A 83 4.83 -6.26 -18.15
CA VAL A 83 6.07 -6.76 -18.77
C VAL A 83 6.67 -5.73 -19.73
N ALA A 84 5.84 -5.06 -20.54
CA ALA A 84 6.28 -3.97 -21.39
C ALA A 84 6.83 -2.76 -20.61
N ALA A 85 6.35 -2.55 -19.38
CA ALA A 85 6.86 -1.54 -18.45
C ALA A 85 8.07 -2.03 -17.62
N GLY A 86 8.61 -3.21 -17.90
CA GLY A 86 9.75 -3.79 -17.17
C GLY A 86 9.39 -4.40 -15.81
N ILE A 87 8.11 -4.54 -15.51
CA ILE A 87 7.60 -5.18 -14.29
C ILE A 87 7.21 -6.61 -14.65
N ASN A 88 7.71 -7.60 -13.90
CA ASN A 88 7.35 -9.01 -14.11
C ASN A 88 6.50 -9.52 -12.93
N PRO A 89 5.16 -9.42 -12.99
CA PRO A 89 4.30 -9.88 -11.91
C PRO A 89 4.41 -11.39 -11.74
N VAL A 90 4.62 -11.83 -10.50
CA VAL A 90 4.63 -13.26 -10.12
C VAL A 90 3.45 -13.53 -9.20
N ALA A 91 2.63 -14.51 -9.56
CA ALA A 91 1.49 -14.91 -8.75
C ALA A 91 1.94 -15.80 -7.59
N HIS A 92 1.57 -15.42 -6.37
CA HIS A 92 1.78 -16.21 -5.15
C HIS A 92 0.42 -16.58 -4.56
N PRO A 93 -0.08 -17.82 -4.76
CA PRO A 93 -1.32 -18.28 -4.14
C PRO A 93 -1.15 -18.35 -2.62
N ILE A 94 -2.06 -17.70 -1.87
CA ILE A 94 -1.99 -17.65 -0.39
C ILE A 94 -3.13 -18.40 0.30
N ALA A 95 -4.28 -18.56 -0.36
CA ALA A 95 -5.46 -19.21 0.20
C ALA A 95 -6.43 -19.63 -0.92
N LEU A 96 -7.38 -20.50 -0.57
CA LEU A 96 -8.60 -20.75 -1.34
C LEU A 96 -9.77 -20.05 -0.62
N ASP A 97 -10.58 -19.32 -1.38
CA ASP A 97 -11.71 -18.55 -0.86
C ASP A 97 -13.05 -19.12 -1.39
N GLY A 98 -14.10 -19.03 -0.57
CA GLY A 98 -15.44 -19.52 -0.89
C GLY A 98 -16.42 -18.36 -1.05
N ILE A 99 -17.26 -18.42 -2.09
CA ILE A 99 -18.29 -17.39 -2.32
C ILE A 99 -19.59 -17.84 -1.65
N GLY A 100 -20.02 -17.11 -0.63
CA GLY A 100 -21.33 -17.30 0.00
C GLY A 100 -22.45 -16.84 -0.94
N ILE A 101 -23.46 -17.69 -1.13
CA ILE A 101 -24.71 -17.36 -1.81
C ILE A 101 -25.73 -17.07 -0.71
N PHE A 102 -26.28 -15.85 -0.69
CA PHE A 102 -27.22 -15.36 0.31
C PHE A 102 -28.56 -14.98 -0.31
#